data_AF-A0AAV7M7V1-F1
#
_entry.id   AF-A0AAV7M7V1-F1
#
_cell.length_a   1.000
_cell.length_b   1.000
_cell.length_c   1.000
_cell.angle_alpha   90.00
_cell.angle_beta   90.00
_cell.angle_gamma   90.00
#
_symmetry.space_group_name_H-M   'P 1'
#
loop_
_entity.id
_entity.type
_entity.pdbx_description
1 polymer ?
#
loop_
_entity_poly.entity_id
_entity_poly.type
_entity_poly.pdbx_seq_one_letter_code
_entity_poly.pdbx_strand_id
1 'polypeptide(L)'
;METRTEELEIEVKAATAQTTTQGQQISENRQRRNNLRILGIAEDLEGQDTRAYIASLFKRAFPDLIGWDWEKEIQRAHRSPLMRKKQALTSTGVFW
;
A
#
# COMPACT_ATOMS: atom_id res chain seq x y z
N MET A 1 -44.65 -20.44 -12.76
CA MET A 1 -43.52 -20.27 -13.69
C MET A 1 -42.61 -19.08 -13.31
N GLU A 2 -42.94 -18.29 -12.29
CA GLU A 2 -42.21 -17.05 -11.92
C GLU A 2 -40.92 -17.28 -11.11
N THR A 3 -40.80 -18.42 -10.42
CA THR A 3 -39.63 -18.69 -9.55
C THR A 3 -38.33 -18.93 -10.33
N ARG A 4 -38.43 -19.53 -11.52
CA ARG A 4 -37.26 -19.86 -12.35
C ARG A 4 -36.60 -18.62 -12.95
N THR A 5 -37.38 -17.57 -13.21
CA THR A 5 -36.85 -16.28 -13.70
C THR A 5 -36.10 -15.54 -12.60
N GLU A 6 -36.60 -15.57 -11.36
CA GLU A 6 -35.93 -14.93 -10.22
C GLU A 6 -34.63 -15.66 -9.83
N GLU A 7 -34.62 -17.00 -9.85
CA GLU A 7 -33.41 -17.79 -9.61
C GLU A 7 -32.32 -17.50 -10.64
N LEU A 8 -32.68 -17.39 -11.92
CA LEU A 8 -31.74 -17.04 -12.99
C LEU A 8 -31.18 -15.62 -12.83
N GLU A 9 -31.99 -14.65 -12.40
CA GLU A 9 -31.51 -13.28 -12.14
C GLU A 9 -30.51 -13.22 -10.97
N ILE A 10 -30.73 -14.00 -9.93
CA ILE A 10 -29.82 -14.09 -8.78
C ILE A 10 -28.49 -14.73 -9.21
N GLU A 11 -28.54 -15.79 -10.02
CA GLU A 11 -27.35 -16.47 -10.51
C GLU A 11 -26.52 -15.57 -11.45
N VAL A 12 -27.18 -14.83 -12.35
CA VAL A 12 -26.53 -13.85 -13.23
C VAL A 12 -25.88 -12.72 -12.42
N LYS A 13 -26.55 -12.21 -11.38
CA LYS A 13 -25.98 -11.19 -10.47
C LYS A 13 -24.78 -11.73 -9.69
N ALA A 14 -24.84 -12.97 -9.21
CA ALA A 14 -23.72 -13.60 -8.50
C ALA A 14 -22.51 -13.82 -9.42
N ALA A 15 -22.73 -14.30 -10.65
CA ALA A 15 -21.67 -14.52 -11.64
C ALA A 15 -20.99 -13.20 -12.06
N THR A 16 -21.77 -12.14 -12.28
CA THR A 16 -21.23 -10.81 -12.60
C THR A 16 -20.44 -10.20 -11.44
N ALA A 17 -20.89 -10.36 -10.19
CA ALA A 17 -20.17 -9.92 -9.01
C ALA A 17 -18.82 -10.67 -8.83
N GLN A 18 -18.82 -11.98 -9.04
CA GLN A 18 -17.60 -12.80 -9.00
C GLN A 18 -16.59 -12.39 -10.08
N THR A 19 -17.06 -12.19 -11.31
CA THR A 19 -16.21 -11.77 -12.44
C THR A 19 -15.60 -10.38 -12.20
N THR A 20 -16.39 -9.45 -11.66
CA THR A 20 -15.93 -8.09 -11.31
C THR A 20 -14.87 -8.12 -10.21
N THR A 21 -15.08 -8.94 -9.18
CA THR A 21 -14.14 -9.10 -8.06
C THR A 21 -12.81 -9.70 -8.53
N GLN A 22 -12.85 -10.73 -9.37
CA GLN A 22 -11.63 -11.31 -9.96
C GLN A 22 -10.89 -10.30 -10.85
N GLY A 23 -11.62 -9.52 -11.66
CA GLY A 23 -11.04 -8.44 -12.46
C GLY A 23 -10.35 -7.36 -11.59
N GLN A 24 -10.96 -6.99 -10.47
CA GLN A 24 -10.39 -6.05 -9.50
C GLN A 24 -9.10 -6.60 -8.87
N GLN A 25 -9.08 -7.86 -8.46
CA GLN A 25 -7.90 -8.50 -7.89
C GLN A 25 -6.74 -8.59 -8.89
N ILE A 26 -7.02 -8.91 -10.16
CA ILE A 26 -6.00 -8.95 -11.22
C ILE A 26 -5.41 -7.56 -11.46
N SER A 27 -6.26 -6.53 -11.51
CA SER A 27 -5.84 -5.13 -11.67
C SER A 27 -5.00 -4.65 -10.50
N GLU A 28 -5.44 -4.93 -9.26
CA GLU A 28 -4.72 -4.54 -8.05
C GLU A 28 -3.37 -5.24 -7.93
N ASN A 29 -3.30 -6.54 -8.25
CA ASN A 29 -2.03 -7.26 -8.32
C ASN A 29 -1.11 -6.66 -9.38
N ARG A 30 -1.64 -6.32 -10.57
CA ARG A 30 -0.85 -5.68 -11.63
C ARG A 30 -0.29 -4.33 -11.19
N GLN A 31 -1.06 -3.52 -10.47
CA GLN A 31 -0.62 -2.23 -9.93
C GLN A 31 0.44 -2.38 -8.83
N ARG A 32 0.36 -3.44 -8.00
CA ARG A 32 1.28 -3.66 -6.88
C ARG A 32 2.55 -4.42 -7.26
N ARG A 33 2.69 -4.93 -8.48
CA ARG A 33 3.84 -5.74 -8.92
C ARG A 33 5.20 -5.07 -8.69
N ASN A 34 5.26 -3.75 -8.80
CA ASN A 34 6.50 -3.00 -8.61
C ASN A 34 6.68 -2.44 -7.18
N ASN A 35 5.83 -2.86 -6.24
CA ASN A 35 5.93 -2.44 -4.85
C ASN A 35 6.73 -3.47 -4.05
N LEU A 36 7.79 -3.01 -3.39
CA LEU A 36 8.55 -3.81 -2.43
C LEU A 36 8.15 -3.47 -1.00
N ARG A 37 8.02 -4.48 -0.14
CA ARG A 37 7.87 -4.29 1.31
C ARG A 37 9.19 -4.57 2.00
N ILE A 38 9.65 -3.61 2.81
CA ILE A 38 10.85 -3.74 3.62
C ILE A 38 10.42 -3.78 5.09
N LEU A 39 10.90 -4.79 5.82
CA LEU A 39 10.55 -5.04 7.23
C LEU A 39 11.80 -4.86 8.10
N GLY A 40 11.60 -4.59 9.40
CA GLY A 40 12.69 -4.50 10.37
C GLY A 40 13.42 -3.15 10.42
N ILE A 41 12.93 -2.12 9.73
CA ILE A 41 13.44 -0.75 9.89
C ILE A 41 12.79 -0.13 11.13
N ALA A 42 13.61 0.31 12.09
CA ALA A 42 13.13 1.03 13.27
C ALA A 42 12.31 2.27 12.88
N GLU A 43 11.31 2.62 13.67
CA GLU A 43 10.53 3.84 13.45
C GLU A 43 11.42 5.08 13.56
N ASP A 44 11.10 6.13 12.80
CA ASP A 44 11.81 7.42 12.75
C ASP A 44 13.29 7.42 12.31
N LEU A 45 13.88 6.25 12.05
CA LEU A 45 15.26 6.11 11.55
C LEU A 45 15.47 6.79 10.19
N GLU A 46 14.40 6.93 9.42
CA GLU A 46 14.38 7.49 8.06
C GLU A 46 14.57 9.00 8.04
N GLY A 47 14.28 9.67 9.16
CA GLY A 47 14.19 11.12 9.22
C GLY A 47 13.00 11.66 8.42
N GLN A 48 13.20 12.81 7.77
CA GLN A 48 12.13 13.54 7.07
C GLN A 48 11.79 12.98 5.69
N ASP A 49 12.72 12.26 5.05
CA ASP A 49 12.54 11.75 3.69
C ASP A 49 12.83 10.24 3.61
N THR A 50 11.75 9.46 3.70
CA THR A 50 11.79 8.00 3.54
C THR A 50 12.38 7.57 2.21
N ARG A 51 12.16 8.31 1.11
CA ARG A 51 12.67 7.93 -0.22
C ARG A 51 14.19 8.05 -0.27
N ALA A 52 14.73 9.18 0.19
CA ALA A 52 16.16 9.38 0.26
C ALA A 52 16.83 8.34 1.17
N TYR A 53 16.20 8.03 2.31
CA TYR A 53 16.67 6.99 3.21
C TYR A 53 16.75 5.62 2.52
N ILE A 54 15.68 5.16 1.86
CA ILE A 54 15.67 3.85 1.18
C ILE A 54 16.66 3.83 0.01
N ALA A 55 16.81 4.92 -0.75
CA ALA A 55 17.81 5.00 -1.81
C ALA A 55 19.24 4.83 -1.25
N SER A 56 19.54 5.45 -0.10
CA SER A 56 20.83 5.29 0.57
C SER A 56 21.04 3.85 1.09
N LEU A 57 19.99 3.22 1.61
CA LEU A 57 20.01 1.85 2.08
C LEU A 57 20.32 0.88 0.94
N PHE A 58 19.73 1.07 -0.24
CA PHE A 58 19.97 0.22 -1.41
C PHE A 58 21.35 0.42 -2.01
N LYS A 59 21.84 1.67 -2.09
CA LYS A 59 23.24 1.96 -2.45
C LYS A 59 24.22 1.19 -1.58
N ARG A 60 23.96 1.09 -0.27
CA ARG A 60 24.80 0.34 0.68
C ARG A 60 24.64 -1.18 0.56
N ALA A 61 23.42 -1.66 0.33
CA ALA A 61 23.11 -3.08 0.27
C ALA A 61 23.56 -3.74 -1.05
N PHE A 62 23.59 -2.98 -2.14
CA PHE A 62 23.91 -3.48 -3.48
C PHE A 62 25.01 -2.65 -4.15
N PRO A 63 26.26 -2.71 -3.65
CA PRO A 63 27.37 -1.92 -4.20
C PRO A 63 27.72 -2.30 -5.64
N ASP A 64 27.43 -3.54 -6.06
CA ASP A 64 27.75 -4.05 -7.40
C ASP A 64 26.83 -3.51 -8.49
N LEU A 65 25.71 -2.86 -8.13
CA LEU A 65 24.79 -2.21 -9.07
C LEU A 65 25.31 -0.82 -9.47
N ILE A 66 26.51 -0.82 -10.05
CA ILE A 66 27.21 0.38 -10.53
C ILE A 66 26.39 1.03 -11.66
N GLY A 67 26.14 2.32 -11.54
CA GLY A 67 25.34 3.10 -12.51
C GLY A 67 23.84 3.13 -12.21
N TRP A 68 23.38 2.42 -11.18
CA TRP A 68 21.99 2.45 -10.77
C TRP A 68 21.68 3.69 -9.92
N ASP A 69 20.83 4.58 -10.44
CA ASP A 69 20.40 5.78 -9.73
C ASP A 69 19.13 5.50 -8.91
N TRP A 70 19.33 4.93 -7.72
CA TRP A 70 18.23 4.55 -6.82
C TRP A 70 17.27 5.69 -6.48
N GLU A 71 17.74 6.95 -6.50
CA GLU A 71 16.87 8.09 -6.26
C GLU A 71 15.86 8.28 -7.38
N LYS A 72 16.25 8.03 -8.65
CA LYS A 72 15.33 8.11 -9.80
C LYS A 72 14.43 6.90 -9.92
N GLU A 73 14.95 5.72 -9.60
CA GLU A 73 14.23 4.45 -9.79
C GLU A 73 13.12 4.23 -8.75
N ILE A 74 13.30 4.74 -7.53
CA ILE A 74 12.27 4.68 -6.50
C ILE A 74 11.26 5.81 -6.72
N GLN A 75 10.05 5.48 -7.17
CA GLN A 75 8.99 6.47 -7.39
C GLN A 75 8.40 7.02 -6.09
N ARG A 76 8.16 6.13 -5.11
CA ARG A 76 7.56 6.47 -3.81
C ARG A 76 8.02 5.50 -2.73
N ALA A 77 8.31 6.02 -1.55
CA ALA A 77 8.55 5.24 -0.35
C ALA A 77 7.76 5.84 0.82
N HIS A 78 7.14 4.99 1.64
CA HIS A 78 6.34 5.40 2.80
C HIS A 78 6.12 4.22 3.74
N ARG A 79 5.81 4.50 5.00
CA ARG A 79 5.37 3.50 5.98
C ARG A 79 3.96 3.00 5.68
N SER A 80 3.73 1.72 5.92
CA SER A 80 2.41 1.08 5.84
C SER A 80 2.07 0.44 7.19
N PRO A 81 0.90 0.74 7.79
CA PRO A 81 -0.06 1.76 7.35
C PRO A 81 0.54 3.18 7.42
N LEU A 82 0.00 4.13 6.64
CA LEU A 82 0.37 5.53 6.82
C LEU A 82 0.07 5.89 8.27
N MET A 83 1.10 6.26 9.03
CA MET A 83 0.98 6.72 10.40
C MET A 83 -0.08 7.83 10.44
N ARG A 84 -1.23 7.56 11.06
CA ARG A 84 -2.23 8.57 11.37
C ARG A 84 -1.59 9.43 12.46
N LYS A 85 -1.17 10.66 12.13
CA LYS A 85 -0.64 11.62 13.12
C LYS A 85 -1.53 11.54 14.37
N LYS A 86 -0.96 11.14 15.51
CA LYS A 86 -1.66 11.24 16.80
C LYS A 86 -2.06 12.70 16.94
N GLN A 87 -3.35 13.01 16.88
CA GLN A 87 -3.82 14.32 17.31
C GLN A 87 -3.34 14.46 18.74
N ALA A 88 -2.47 15.44 18.98
CA ALA A 88 -2.01 15.77 20.32
C ALA A 88 -3.26 16.00 21.17
N LEU A 89 -3.48 15.15 22.16
CA LEU A 89 -4.57 15.30 23.13
C LEU A 89 -4.18 16.46 24.08
N THR A 90 -4.12 17.68 23.56
CA THR A 90 -4.03 18.88 24.39
C THR A 90 -5.45 19.27 24.77
N SER A 91 -5.99 18.61 25.78
CA SER A 91 -6.94 19.27 26.67
C SER A 91 -6.43 19.06 28.10
N THR A 92 -5.64 20.03 28.53
CA THR A 92 -5.48 20.37 29.94
C THR A 92 -6.87 20.67 30.50
N GLY A 93 -7.52 19.65 31.05
CA GLY A 93 -8.69 19.81 31.91
C GLY A 93 -8.23 20.23 33.29
N VAL A 94 -8.00 21.53 33.48
CA VAL A 94 -8.03 22.14 34.81
C VAL A 94 -9.46 22.66 35.00
N PHE A 95 -10.24 22.00 35.84
CA PHE A 95 -11.46 22.56 36.42
C PHE A 95 -11.19 22.80 37.90
N TRP A 96 -11.31 24.07 38.30
CA TRP A 96 -11.46 24.50 39.70
C TRP A 96 -12.89 24.23 40.17
#